data_AF-A0AAV0YUS2-F1
#
_entry.id   AF-A0AAV0YUS2-F1
#
_cell.length_a   1.000
_cell.length_b   1.000
_cell.length_c   1.000
_cell.angle_alpha   90.00
_cell.angle_beta   90.00
_cell.angle_gamma   90.00
#
_symmetry.space_group_name_H-M   'P 1'
#
loop_
_entity.id
_entity.type
_entity.pdbx_description
1 polymer ?
#
loop_
_entity_poly.entity_id
_entity_poly.type
_entity_poly.pdbx_seq_one_letter_code
_entity_poly.pdbx_strand_id
1 'polypeptide(L)'
;MLNMRSTPSIVEFNNILGFLVKTNNHYATAISFYQQLEFNQIKPCLVTLNTLINCYCHTGRMGFAFSVFAKILKICYQPDIITLTTLIKGLCLNRAVKMLRQIDGKLVNVDVVMYSIIIDSLCKDKLVTDAYELYLEMIAKKLSPDVVTFSALIYGFCIVGQLKETFGLFHEMISKNINPNAYTFNILVYALCKEGNLKEAKEMLSVMMKKGVTPDVVTYNSLMDGYFLVKEVNKAINIFYTLARRGVAPNVCSYNIMINVLCKSRMVDQAINLFKEMGSNNIIPDLMTYNTLIDGLCKSGRISYAWELVLEMQDNGQPPDIFTYNSVIHALFKNHHVDKAIALVKKIKDQGIQPNMCTYRILLDGLCKGGQLTNAKDVFKDLLTKGNSLGIQTYNIMINGLCREGLFDEVETLFSKMEHNGITPDAITYETIIGALFYKNENEKAEKLLREMITRGLLEVQL
;
A
#
# COMPACT_ATOMS: atom_id res chain seq x y z
N MET A 1 -29.96 -36.90 41.88
CA MET A 1 -28.53 -36.68 41.58
C MET A 1 -28.43 -35.62 40.50
N LEU A 2 -28.26 -34.35 40.89
CA LEU A 2 -27.90 -33.30 39.95
C LEU A 2 -26.42 -33.50 39.62
N ASN A 3 -26.13 -33.88 38.37
CA ASN A 3 -24.77 -33.94 37.85
C ASN A 3 -24.21 -32.51 37.88
N MET A 4 -23.50 -32.18 38.97
CA MET A 4 -22.67 -30.99 39.02
C MET A 4 -21.56 -31.18 37.99
N ARG A 5 -21.77 -30.65 36.77
CA ARG A 5 -20.68 -30.50 35.81
C ARG A 5 -19.59 -29.70 36.50
N SER A 6 -18.43 -30.31 36.69
CA SER A 6 -17.26 -29.65 37.25
C SER A 6 -17.01 -28.34 36.51
N THR A 7 -16.82 -27.26 37.25
CA THR A 7 -16.42 -25.97 36.66
C THR A 7 -15.11 -26.20 35.88
N PRO A 8 -15.05 -25.83 34.59
CA PRO A 8 -13.86 -26.06 33.78
C PRO A 8 -12.67 -25.30 34.37
N SER A 9 -11.49 -25.89 34.27
CA SER A 9 -10.27 -25.29 34.81
C SER A 9 -9.86 -24.05 34.04
N ILE A 10 -9.11 -23.14 34.68
CA ILE A 10 -8.51 -21.97 34.01
C ILE A 10 -7.60 -22.38 32.83
N VAL A 11 -7.04 -23.58 32.88
CA VAL A 11 -6.18 -24.15 31.82
C VAL A 11 -7.00 -24.47 30.57
N GLU A 12 -8.12 -25.18 30.72
CA GLU A 12 -9.03 -25.47 29.61
C GLU A 12 -9.57 -24.19 28.97
N PHE A 13 -9.89 -23.20 29.81
CA PHE A 13 -10.34 -21.90 29.35
C PHE A 13 -9.28 -21.16 28.52
N ASN A 14 -8.03 -21.15 28.98
CA ASN A 14 -6.92 -20.54 28.25
C ASN A 14 -6.61 -21.27 26.93
N ASN A 15 -6.79 -22.59 26.87
CA ASN A 15 -6.63 -23.35 25.63
C ASN A 15 -7.66 -22.94 24.58
N ILE A 16 -8.94 -22.78 24.98
CA ILE A 16 -10.01 -22.34 24.08
C ILE A 16 -9.79 -20.88 23.63
N LEU A 17 -9.45 -19.98 24.55
CA LEU A 17 -9.08 -18.60 24.21
C LEU A 17 -7.91 -18.55 23.24
N GLY A 18 -6.86 -19.33 23.52
CA GLY A 18 -5.68 -19.44 22.66
C GLY A 18 -6.05 -19.93 21.26
N PHE A 19 -6.94 -20.91 21.14
CA PHE A 19 -7.42 -21.43 19.86
C PHE A 19 -8.20 -20.38 19.07
N LEU A 20 -9.15 -19.67 19.72
CA LEU A 20 -9.96 -18.62 19.08
C LEU A 20 -9.10 -17.45 18.55
N VAL A 21 -8.09 -17.06 19.32
CA VAL A 21 -7.22 -15.92 19.00
C VAL A 21 -6.15 -16.31 17.98
N LYS A 22 -5.40 -17.40 18.21
CA LYS A 22 -4.24 -17.77 17.39
C LYS A 22 -4.63 -18.40 16.05
N THR A 23 -5.72 -19.17 16.02
CA THR A 23 -6.04 -20.02 14.85
C THR A 23 -7.03 -19.33 13.91
N ASN A 24 -8.00 -18.61 14.47
CA ASN A 24 -9.15 -18.13 13.70
C ASN A 24 -9.37 -16.60 13.78
N ASN A 25 -8.50 -15.85 14.47
CA ASN A 25 -8.61 -14.39 14.60
C ASN A 25 -9.99 -13.90 15.12
N HIS A 26 -10.72 -14.71 15.89
CA HIS A 26 -12.07 -14.36 16.40
C HIS A 26 -12.00 -13.53 17.69
N TYR A 27 -11.38 -12.35 17.62
CA TYR A 27 -11.12 -11.49 18.78
C TYR A 27 -12.40 -11.06 19.53
N ALA A 28 -13.48 -10.75 18.81
CA ALA A 28 -14.76 -10.37 19.41
C ALA A 28 -15.38 -11.51 20.21
N THR A 29 -15.35 -12.74 19.67
CA THR A 29 -15.84 -13.95 20.32
C THR A 29 -14.99 -14.31 21.54
N ALA A 30 -13.67 -14.12 21.46
CA ALA A 30 -12.78 -14.29 22.61
C ALA A 30 -13.10 -13.32 23.75
N ILE A 31 -13.46 -12.05 23.45
CA ILE A 31 -13.90 -11.07 24.46
C ILE A 31 -15.22 -11.52 25.12
N SER A 32 -16.22 -11.94 24.35
CA SER A 32 -17.48 -12.43 24.93
C SER A 32 -17.29 -13.69 25.76
N PHE A 33 -16.39 -14.58 25.33
CA PHE A 33 -16.06 -15.79 26.06
C PHE A 33 -15.40 -15.43 27.40
N TYR A 34 -14.47 -14.47 27.43
CA TYR A 34 -13.87 -13.97 28.67
C TYR A 34 -14.92 -13.41 29.66
N GLN A 35 -15.94 -12.69 29.18
CA GLN A 35 -17.02 -12.21 30.06
C GLN A 35 -17.78 -13.35 30.76
N GLN A 36 -17.90 -14.52 30.11
CA GLN A 36 -18.48 -15.71 30.74
C GLN A 36 -17.59 -16.30 31.84
N LEU A 37 -16.26 -16.23 31.70
CA LEU A 37 -15.33 -16.62 32.78
C LEU A 37 -15.54 -15.77 34.03
N GLU A 38 -15.71 -14.46 33.87
CA GLU A 38 -15.98 -13.56 35.00
C GLU A 38 -17.34 -13.84 35.63
N PHE A 39 -18.37 -14.11 34.83
CA PHE A 39 -19.70 -14.49 35.31
C PHE A 39 -19.66 -15.79 36.13
N ASN A 40 -18.85 -16.77 35.70
CA ASN A 40 -18.64 -18.03 36.40
C ASN A 40 -17.67 -17.94 37.60
N GLN A 41 -17.24 -16.72 37.98
CA GLN A 41 -16.35 -16.44 39.12
C GLN A 41 -15.01 -17.20 39.09
N ILE A 42 -14.55 -17.63 37.91
CA ILE A 42 -13.25 -18.27 37.75
C ILE A 42 -12.19 -17.16 37.75
N LYS A 43 -11.21 -17.24 38.66
CA LYS A 43 -10.17 -16.21 38.80
C LYS A 43 -9.23 -16.23 37.57
N PRO A 44 -9.10 -15.11 36.82
CA PRO A 44 -8.19 -15.06 35.68
C PRO A 44 -6.73 -15.07 36.13
N CYS A 45 -5.87 -15.68 35.31
CA CYS A 45 -4.42 -15.60 35.45
C CYS A 45 -3.84 -14.55 34.50
N LEU A 46 -2.54 -14.24 34.62
CA LEU A 46 -1.87 -13.25 33.78
C LEU A 46 -1.99 -13.57 32.27
N VAL A 47 -1.90 -14.86 31.89
CA VAL A 47 -2.05 -15.32 30.50
C VAL A 47 -3.44 -14.98 29.94
N THR A 48 -4.49 -15.17 30.74
CA THR A 48 -5.87 -14.85 30.37
C THR A 48 -6.03 -13.35 30.12
N LEU A 49 -5.46 -12.53 31.01
CA LEU A 49 -5.53 -11.06 30.93
C LEU A 49 -4.68 -10.51 29.77
N ASN A 50 -3.51 -11.09 29.49
CA ASN A 50 -2.68 -10.75 28.32
C ASN A 50 -3.40 -11.07 27.00
N THR A 51 -4.08 -12.22 26.94
CA THR A 51 -4.88 -12.59 25.77
C THR A 51 -6.03 -11.61 25.54
N LEU A 52 -6.69 -11.17 26.61
CA LEU A 52 -7.76 -10.18 26.53
C LEU A 52 -7.26 -8.80 26.09
N ILE A 53 -6.10 -8.35 26.61
CA ILE A 53 -5.43 -7.14 26.14
C ILE A 53 -5.19 -7.25 24.62
N ASN A 54 -4.68 -8.38 24.14
CA ASN A 54 -4.44 -8.60 22.71
C ASN A 54 -5.73 -8.45 21.88
N CYS A 55 -6.85 -9.05 22.33
CA CYS A 55 -8.13 -8.91 21.66
C CYS A 55 -8.62 -7.46 21.60
N TYR A 56 -8.45 -6.69 22.68
CA TYR A 56 -8.83 -5.28 22.67
C TYR A 56 -7.92 -4.43 21.78
N CYS A 57 -6.62 -4.73 21.71
CA CYS A 57 -5.69 -4.09 20.77
C CYS A 57 -6.12 -4.35 19.32
N HIS A 58 -6.40 -5.60 18.94
CA HIS A 58 -6.81 -5.95 17.58
C HIS A 58 -8.19 -5.42 17.18
N THR A 59 -9.07 -5.14 18.15
CA THR A 59 -10.39 -4.54 17.89
C THR A 59 -10.38 -3.01 17.96
N GLY A 60 -9.20 -2.37 18.09
CA GLY A 60 -9.03 -0.92 18.17
C GLY A 60 -9.53 -0.30 19.49
N ARG A 61 -9.83 -1.14 20.50
CA ARG A 61 -10.48 -0.78 21.77
C ARG A 61 -9.47 -0.54 22.89
N MET A 62 -8.50 0.36 22.66
CA MET A 62 -7.36 0.56 23.57
C MET A 62 -7.74 1.01 24.99
N GLY A 63 -8.84 1.74 25.18
CA GLY A 63 -9.31 2.11 26.53
C GLY A 63 -9.62 0.88 27.40
N PHE A 64 -10.20 -0.16 26.82
CA PHE A 64 -10.47 -1.42 27.51
C PHE A 64 -9.18 -2.22 27.74
N ALA A 65 -8.23 -2.19 26.80
CA ALA A 65 -6.90 -2.81 27.01
C ALA A 65 -6.19 -2.23 28.24
N PHE A 66 -6.22 -0.90 28.43
CA PHE A 66 -5.67 -0.26 29.64
C PHE A 66 -6.48 -0.53 30.90
N SER A 67 -7.81 -0.71 30.80
CA SER A 67 -8.63 -1.14 31.94
C SER A 67 -8.21 -2.53 32.43
N VAL A 68 -7.93 -3.46 31.51
CA VAL A 68 -7.41 -4.79 31.84
C VAL A 68 -6.01 -4.69 32.43
N PHE A 69 -5.15 -3.81 31.92
CA PHE A 69 -3.83 -3.54 32.51
C PHE A 69 -3.94 -2.98 33.94
N ALA A 70 -4.82 -2.03 34.19
CA ALA A 70 -5.09 -1.51 35.52
C ALA A 70 -5.62 -2.61 36.45
N LYS A 71 -6.40 -3.57 35.93
CA LYS A 71 -6.86 -4.76 36.66
C LYS A 71 -5.71 -5.71 37.02
N ILE A 72 -4.74 -5.92 36.13
CA ILE A 72 -3.50 -6.68 36.43
C ILE A 72 -2.81 -6.06 37.65
N LEU A 73 -2.60 -4.74 37.64
CA LEU A 73 -1.98 -4.01 38.75
C LEU A 73 -2.81 -4.09 40.04
N LYS A 74 -4.14 -3.91 39.95
CA LYS A 74 -5.05 -3.95 41.10
C LYS A 74 -5.12 -5.33 41.77
N ILE A 75 -4.96 -6.40 41.00
CA ILE A 75 -4.96 -7.80 41.51
C ILE A 75 -3.54 -8.23 41.94
N CYS A 76 -2.57 -7.29 41.93
CA CYS A 76 -1.17 -7.49 42.32
C CYS A 76 -0.42 -8.51 41.44
N TYR A 77 -0.87 -8.75 40.21
CA TYR A 77 -0.03 -9.43 39.22
C TYR A 77 1.01 -8.45 38.70
N GLN A 78 2.26 -8.91 38.59
CA GLN A 78 3.31 -8.15 37.94
C GLN A 78 3.12 -8.25 36.42
N PRO A 79 2.94 -7.12 35.71
CA PRO A 79 2.92 -7.15 34.25
C PRO A 79 4.24 -7.71 33.72
N ASP A 80 4.16 -8.60 32.75
CA ASP A 80 5.34 -9.17 32.10
C ASP A 80 5.64 -8.49 30.77
N ILE A 81 6.74 -8.92 30.15
CA ILE A 81 7.17 -8.44 28.83
C ILE A 81 6.05 -8.64 27.79
N ILE A 82 5.26 -9.71 27.89
CA ILE A 82 4.16 -10.01 26.98
C ILE A 82 3.03 -8.98 27.15
N THR A 83 2.64 -8.66 28.40
CA THR A 83 1.63 -7.64 28.71
C THR A 83 1.99 -6.31 28.03
N LEU A 84 3.23 -5.85 28.25
CA LEU A 84 3.71 -4.55 27.79
C LEU A 84 3.91 -4.51 26.28
N THR A 85 4.48 -5.57 25.70
CA THR A 85 4.65 -5.72 24.26
C THR A 85 3.31 -5.69 23.52
N THR A 86 2.29 -6.35 24.07
CA THR A 86 0.95 -6.39 23.46
C THR A 86 0.30 -5.00 23.48
N LEU A 87 0.42 -4.27 24.58
CA LEU A 87 -0.05 -2.88 24.67
C LEU A 87 0.68 -1.97 23.69
N ILE A 88 2.01 -2.06 23.62
CA ILE A 88 2.84 -1.27 22.70
C ILE A 88 2.40 -1.49 21.24
N LYS A 89 2.17 -2.75 20.83
CA LYS A 89 1.69 -3.08 19.47
C LYS A 89 0.32 -2.48 19.16
N GLY A 90 -0.55 -2.34 20.15
CA GLY A 90 -1.88 -1.75 19.99
C GLY A 90 -1.91 -0.22 20.06
N LEU A 91 -0.84 0.42 20.52
CA LEU A 91 -0.79 1.87 20.70
C LEU A 91 -0.41 2.61 19.42
N CYS A 92 -0.95 3.82 19.28
CA CYS A 92 -0.38 4.79 18.36
C CYS A 92 1.07 5.09 18.75
N LEU A 93 1.93 5.30 17.77
CA LEU A 93 3.37 5.41 17.90
C LEU A 93 3.84 6.41 18.98
N ASN A 94 3.29 7.62 18.98
CA ASN A 94 3.59 8.65 19.98
C ASN A 94 3.26 8.21 21.41
N ARG A 95 2.22 7.39 21.59
CA ARG A 95 1.85 6.83 22.90
C ARG A 95 2.71 5.63 23.26
N ALA A 96 3.10 4.82 22.28
CA ALA A 96 4.01 3.69 22.47
C ALA A 96 5.39 4.16 22.97
N VAL A 97 6.01 5.16 22.33
CA VAL A 97 7.31 5.73 22.75
C VAL A 97 7.22 6.33 24.16
N LYS A 98 6.16 7.10 24.44
CA LYS A 98 5.92 7.67 25.78
C LYS A 98 5.75 6.57 26.84
N MET A 99 5.00 5.52 26.52
CA MET A 99 4.81 4.39 27.41
C MET A 99 6.13 3.70 27.70
N LEU A 100 6.95 3.41 26.67
CA LEU A 100 8.28 2.79 26.84
C LEU A 100 9.16 3.58 27.81
N ARG A 101 9.24 4.91 27.66
CA ARG A 101 10.01 5.77 28.58
C ARG A 101 9.44 5.87 29.99
N GLN A 102 8.13 5.67 30.16
CA GLN A 102 7.47 5.70 31.47
C GLN A 102 7.60 4.39 32.25
N ILE A 103 7.59 3.24 31.56
CA ILE A 103 7.70 1.92 32.19
C ILE A 103 9.13 1.59 32.58
N ASP A 104 10.10 2.12 31.85
CA ASP A 104 11.51 1.78 32.01
C ASP A 104 12.04 2.18 33.39
N GLY A 105 12.62 1.20 34.10
CA GLY A 105 13.13 1.34 35.46
C GLY A 105 12.08 1.54 36.56
N LYS A 106 10.78 1.63 36.22
CA LYS A 106 9.68 1.80 37.20
C LYS A 106 8.84 0.54 37.38
N LEU A 107 8.44 -0.09 36.27
CA LEU A 107 7.55 -1.25 36.26
C LEU A 107 8.31 -2.51 35.83
N VAL A 108 9.04 -2.41 34.72
CA VAL A 108 9.82 -3.51 34.13
C VAL A 108 11.04 -2.90 33.45
N ASN A 109 12.17 -3.63 33.44
CA ASN A 109 13.32 -3.25 32.62
C ASN A 109 12.98 -3.52 31.15
N VAL A 110 13.00 -2.48 30.32
CA VAL A 110 12.69 -2.61 28.89
C VAL A 110 13.80 -3.43 28.23
N ASP A 111 13.41 -4.43 27.44
CA ASP A 111 14.34 -5.33 26.76
C ASP A 111 14.49 -4.99 25.27
N VAL A 112 15.37 -5.74 24.61
CA VAL A 112 15.64 -5.59 23.16
C VAL A 112 14.35 -5.68 22.34
N VAL A 113 13.47 -6.64 22.67
CA VAL A 113 12.24 -6.91 21.90
C VAL A 113 11.30 -5.71 21.89
N MET A 114 11.09 -5.06 23.04
CA MET A 114 10.25 -3.86 23.11
C MET A 114 10.80 -2.71 22.28
N TYR A 115 12.12 -2.47 22.35
CA TYR A 115 12.79 -1.47 21.51
C TYR A 115 12.63 -1.80 20.02
N SER A 116 12.92 -3.04 19.60
CA SER A 116 12.82 -3.47 18.20
C SER A 116 11.41 -3.28 17.62
N ILE A 117 10.36 -3.52 18.41
CA ILE A 117 8.96 -3.38 17.97
C ILE A 117 8.58 -1.92 17.71
N ILE A 118 9.02 -1.01 18.57
CA ILE A 118 8.75 0.42 18.37
C ILE A 118 9.59 0.95 17.22
N ILE A 119 10.86 0.54 17.11
CA ILE A 119 11.73 0.88 15.98
C ILE A 119 11.13 0.41 14.66
N ASP A 120 10.65 -0.84 14.58
CA ASP A 120 9.97 -1.39 13.39
C ASP A 120 8.70 -0.61 13.03
N SER A 121 7.89 -0.26 14.03
CA SER A 121 6.70 0.57 13.83
C SER A 121 7.07 1.97 13.32
N LEU A 122 8.08 2.63 13.91
CA LEU A 122 8.59 3.94 13.47
C LEU A 122 9.11 3.88 12.03
N CYS A 123 9.85 2.82 11.70
CA CYS A 123 10.36 2.61 10.36
C CYS A 123 9.23 2.41 9.34
N LYS A 124 8.18 1.63 9.66
CA LYS A 124 7.01 1.44 8.78
C LYS A 124 6.24 2.74 8.53
N ASP A 125 6.20 3.62 9.52
CA ASP A 125 5.57 4.95 9.44
C ASP A 125 6.50 6.01 8.81
N LYS A 126 7.67 5.61 8.28
CA LYS A 126 8.69 6.50 7.65
C LYS A 126 9.30 7.53 8.60
N LEU A 127 9.18 7.35 9.91
CA LEU A 127 9.77 8.20 10.95
C LEU A 127 11.16 7.66 11.35
N VAL A 128 12.06 7.60 10.36
CA VAL A 128 13.37 6.93 10.49
C VAL A 128 14.34 7.66 11.43
N THR A 129 14.21 8.97 11.58
CA THR A 129 15.01 9.76 12.53
C THR A 129 14.71 9.34 13.96
N ASP A 130 13.43 9.30 14.30
CA ASP A 130 12.95 8.92 15.64
C ASP A 130 13.29 7.45 15.93
N ALA A 131 13.20 6.58 14.91
CA ALA A 131 13.62 5.18 15.01
C ALA A 131 15.12 5.06 15.34
N TYR A 132 15.96 5.86 14.68
CA TYR A 132 17.39 5.86 14.89
C TYR A 132 17.78 6.48 16.24
N GLU A 133 17.11 7.53 16.69
CA GLU A 133 17.28 8.06 18.05
C GLU A 133 16.96 7.01 19.12
N LEU A 134 15.87 6.26 18.93
CA LEU A 134 15.49 5.20 19.85
C LEU A 134 16.48 4.03 19.83
N TYR A 135 17.10 3.74 18.68
CA TYR A 135 18.23 2.82 18.57
C TYR A 135 19.44 3.32 19.37
N LEU A 136 19.82 4.59 19.25
CA LEU A 136 20.92 5.16 20.03
C LEU A 136 20.64 5.12 21.56
N GLU A 137 19.39 5.38 21.96
CA GLU A 137 18.93 5.25 23.35
C GLU A 137 19.13 3.81 23.87
N MET A 138 18.75 2.81 23.05
CA MET A 138 18.95 1.39 23.35
C MET A 138 20.44 1.04 23.56
N ILE A 139 21.33 1.54 22.69
CA ILE A 139 22.78 1.34 22.83
C ILE A 139 23.33 2.02 24.09
N ALA A 140 22.89 3.24 24.40
CA ALA A 140 23.31 3.97 25.61
C ALA A 140 22.92 3.21 26.90
N LYS A 141 21.82 2.45 26.86
CA LYS A 141 21.39 1.55 27.94
C LYS A 141 22.11 0.21 27.98
N LYS A 142 23.12 0.00 27.13
CA LYS A 142 23.91 -1.23 27.00
C LYS A 142 23.06 -2.46 26.60
N LEU A 143 21.93 -2.23 25.94
CA LEU A 143 21.14 -3.30 25.33
C LEU A 143 21.73 -3.62 23.95
N SER A 144 22.04 -4.89 23.69
CA SER A 144 22.59 -5.29 22.40
C SER A 144 21.46 -5.40 21.36
N PRO A 145 21.52 -4.65 20.24
CA PRO A 145 20.60 -4.82 19.13
C PRO A 145 20.73 -6.22 18.54
N ASP A 146 19.62 -6.73 18.01
CA ASP A 146 19.56 -8.03 17.34
C ASP A 146 19.24 -7.88 15.85
N VAL A 147 19.06 -9.01 15.17
CA VAL A 147 18.70 -9.05 13.75
C VAL A 147 17.37 -8.33 13.44
N VAL A 148 16.44 -8.30 14.39
CA VAL A 148 15.13 -7.64 14.20
C VAL A 148 15.32 -6.13 14.22
N THR A 149 16.07 -5.60 15.19
CA THR A 149 16.38 -4.16 15.27
C THR A 149 17.08 -3.66 14.01
N PHE A 150 18.14 -4.35 13.57
CA PHE A 150 18.86 -3.94 12.35
C PHE A 150 18.00 -4.08 11.10
N SER A 151 17.25 -5.18 10.95
CA SER A 151 16.40 -5.35 9.76
C SER A 151 15.29 -4.29 9.69
N ALA A 152 14.75 -3.88 10.83
CA ALA A 152 13.77 -2.80 10.92
C ALA A 152 14.35 -1.46 10.47
N LEU A 153 15.53 -1.08 11.00
CA LEU A 153 16.20 0.17 10.60
C LEU A 153 16.59 0.15 9.12
N ILE A 154 17.20 -0.94 8.64
CA ILE A 154 17.56 -1.11 7.21
C ILE A 154 16.32 -0.97 6.33
N TYR A 155 15.18 -1.57 6.72
CA TYR A 155 13.91 -1.37 6.02
C TYR A 155 13.45 0.08 6.03
N GLY A 156 13.47 0.74 7.21
CA GLY A 156 13.10 2.15 7.36
C GLY A 156 13.89 3.07 6.43
N PHE A 157 15.22 3.01 6.49
CA PHE A 157 16.07 3.84 5.62
C PHE A 157 15.88 3.50 4.13
N CYS A 158 15.66 2.22 3.78
CA CYS A 158 15.37 1.81 2.41
C CYS A 158 14.07 2.44 1.88
N ILE A 159 12.98 2.45 2.65
CA ILE A 159 11.70 3.00 2.16
C ILE A 159 11.72 4.52 1.98
N VAL A 160 12.56 5.23 2.75
CA VAL A 160 12.78 6.69 2.63
C VAL A 160 13.78 7.03 1.51
N GLY A 161 14.41 6.02 0.88
CA GLY A 161 15.35 6.20 -0.23
C GLY A 161 16.78 6.54 0.21
N GLN A 162 17.10 6.39 1.50
CA GLN A 162 18.41 6.65 2.08
C GLN A 162 19.30 5.40 1.99
N LEU A 163 19.80 5.13 0.78
CA LEU A 163 20.60 3.92 0.51
C LEU A 163 21.92 3.89 1.27
N LYS A 164 22.59 5.03 1.43
CA LYS A 164 23.89 5.11 2.11
C LYS A 164 23.78 4.62 3.56
N GLU A 165 22.74 5.07 4.25
CA GLU A 165 22.39 4.69 5.62
C GLU A 165 21.95 3.22 5.66
N THR A 166 21.17 2.77 4.67
CA THR A 166 20.74 1.36 4.52
C THR A 166 21.95 0.40 4.49
N PHE A 167 22.95 0.68 3.65
CA PHE A 167 24.16 -0.14 3.57
C PHE A 167 25.12 0.07 4.75
N GLY A 168 25.17 1.30 5.31
CA GLY A 168 25.91 1.59 6.53
C GLY A 168 25.46 0.72 7.71
N LEU A 169 24.14 0.61 7.94
CA LEU A 169 23.55 -0.23 8.97
C LEU A 169 23.80 -1.72 8.70
N PHE A 170 23.77 -2.16 7.44
CA PHE A 170 24.14 -3.54 7.10
C PHE A 170 25.60 -3.84 7.46
N HIS A 171 26.54 -2.95 7.13
CA HIS A 171 27.94 -3.13 7.50
C HIS A 171 28.17 -3.08 9.02
N GLU A 172 27.43 -2.22 9.74
CA GLU A 172 27.44 -2.19 11.21
C GLU A 172 26.91 -3.49 11.82
N MET A 173 25.83 -4.04 11.27
CA MET A 173 25.29 -5.33 11.70
C MET A 173 26.32 -6.45 11.56
N ILE A 174 27.04 -6.49 10.43
CA ILE A 174 28.11 -7.47 10.19
C ILE A 174 29.30 -7.26 11.14
N SER A 175 29.72 -6.01 11.38
CA SER A 175 30.85 -5.72 12.26
C SER A 175 30.58 -6.06 13.73
N LYS A 176 29.30 -6.06 14.14
CA LYS A 176 28.83 -6.52 15.44
C LYS A 176 28.60 -8.04 15.52
N ASN A 177 29.00 -8.81 14.49
CA ASN A 177 28.80 -10.26 14.38
C ASN A 177 27.32 -10.70 14.45
N ILE A 178 26.39 -9.86 14.01
CA ILE A 178 24.97 -10.21 13.92
C ILE A 178 24.72 -10.73 12.51
N ASN A 179 24.27 -11.98 12.40
CA ASN A 179 24.05 -12.61 11.09
C ASN A 179 22.75 -12.11 10.44
N PRO A 180 22.82 -11.56 9.21
CA PRO A 180 21.63 -11.20 8.44
C PRO A 180 20.81 -12.43 8.10
N ASN A 181 19.49 -12.28 8.14
CA ASN A 181 18.55 -13.32 7.72
C ASN A 181 18.02 -13.04 6.30
N ALA A 182 17.14 -13.92 5.79
CA ALA A 182 16.56 -13.74 4.47
C ALA A 182 15.83 -12.41 4.31
N TYR A 183 15.13 -11.96 5.36
CA TYR A 183 14.43 -10.68 5.36
C TYR A 183 15.39 -9.49 5.19
N THR A 184 16.52 -9.46 5.92
CA THR A 184 17.54 -8.42 5.76
C THR A 184 18.07 -8.36 4.33
N PHE A 185 18.45 -9.51 3.75
CA PHE A 185 18.95 -9.57 2.37
C PHE A 185 17.89 -9.17 1.35
N ASN A 186 16.63 -9.56 1.55
CA ASN A 186 15.52 -9.19 0.67
C ASN A 186 15.33 -7.68 0.61
N ILE A 187 15.47 -6.97 1.74
CA ILE A 187 15.43 -5.50 1.78
C ILE A 187 16.56 -4.90 0.93
N LEU A 188 17.79 -5.39 1.10
CA LEU A 188 18.95 -4.89 0.36
C LEU A 188 18.84 -5.13 -1.15
N VAL A 189 18.41 -6.34 -1.54
CA VAL A 189 18.17 -6.67 -2.95
C VAL A 189 17.06 -5.78 -3.52
N TYR A 190 15.96 -5.59 -2.79
CA TYR A 190 14.88 -4.69 -3.19
C TYR A 190 15.36 -3.25 -3.36
N ALA A 191 16.14 -2.72 -2.40
CA ALA A 191 16.70 -1.38 -2.46
C ALA A 191 17.53 -1.14 -3.73
N LEU A 192 18.42 -2.09 -4.05
CA LEU A 192 19.26 -2.04 -5.24
C LEU A 192 18.45 -2.16 -6.53
N CYS A 193 17.43 -3.02 -6.54
CA CYS A 193 16.53 -3.20 -7.68
C CYS A 193 15.73 -1.92 -7.99
N LYS A 194 15.24 -1.23 -6.94
CA LYS A 194 14.46 0.00 -7.06
C LYS A 194 15.25 1.14 -7.71
N GLU A 195 16.55 1.17 -7.47
CA GLU A 195 17.49 2.19 -7.98
C GLU A 195 18.09 1.81 -9.33
N GLY A 196 17.76 0.63 -9.86
CA GLY A 196 18.29 0.11 -11.12
C GLY A 196 19.69 -0.51 -11.03
N ASN A 197 20.29 -0.60 -9.83
CA ASN A 197 21.60 -1.19 -9.57
C ASN A 197 21.57 -2.73 -9.58
N LEU A 198 21.14 -3.32 -10.71
CA LEU A 198 20.90 -4.77 -10.81
C LEU A 198 22.15 -5.64 -10.75
N LYS A 199 23.31 -5.07 -11.08
CA LYS A 199 24.60 -5.75 -10.91
C LYS A 199 24.88 -5.98 -9.42
N GLU A 200 24.78 -4.93 -8.61
CA GLU A 200 24.95 -5.00 -7.16
C GLU A 200 23.86 -5.89 -6.53
N ALA A 201 22.62 -5.84 -7.03
CA ALA A 201 21.55 -6.72 -6.54
C ALA A 201 21.90 -8.22 -6.72
N LYS A 202 22.51 -8.59 -7.85
CA LYS A 202 23.00 -9.96 -8.09
C LYS A 202 24.21 -10.32 -7.25
N GLU A 203 25.10 -9.37 -7.00
CA GLU A 203 26.22 -9.55 -6.07
C GLU A 203 25.71 -9.79 -4.66
N MET A 204 24.69 -9.03 -4.21
CA MET A 204 24.04 -9.21 -2.92
C MET A 204 23.36 -10.58 -2.80
N LEU A 205 22.69 -11.06 -3.86
CA LEU A 205 22.17 -12.43 -3.93
C LEU A 205 23.29 -13.47 -3.76
N SER A 206 24.46 -13.22 -4.37
CA SER A 206 25.63 -14.10 -4.25
C SER A 206 26.20 -14.09 -2.83
N VAL A 207 26.23 -12.93 -2.16
CA VAL A 207 26.61 -12.80 -0.75
C VAL A 207 25.64 -13.56 0.16
N MET A 208 24.33 -13.42 -0.07
CA MET A 208 23.28 -14.14 0.65
C MET A 208 23.52 -15.67 0.61
N MET A 209 23.75 -16.21 -0.59
CA MET A 209 24.05 -17.64 -0.79
C MET A 209 25.36 -18.07 -0.12
N LYS A 210 26.44 -17.27 -0.23
CA LYS A 210 27.73 -17.57 0.43
C LYS A 210 27.64 -17.59 1.96
N LYS A 211 26.70 -16.83 2.53
CA LYS A 211 26.40 -16.81 3.97
C LYS A 211 25.48 -17.95 4.41
N GLY A 212 25.11 -18.86 3.50
CA GLY A 212 24.23 -19.99 3.80
C GLY A 212 22.75 -19.61 3.92
N VAL A 213 22.37 -18.38 3.52
CA VAL A 213 20.97 -17.94 3.51
C VAL A 213 20.39 -18.25 2.12
N THR A 214 19.31 -19.04 2.09
CA THR A 214 18.67 -19.45 0.83
C THR A 214 17.76 -18.34 0.30
N PRO A 215 17.93 -17.90 -0.97
CA PRO A 215 17.00 -16.97 -1.60
C PRO A 215 15.58 -17.55 -1.66
N ASP A 216 14.60 -16.75 -1.25
CA ASP A 216 13.19 -17.13 -1.23
C ASP A 216 12.41 -16.45 -2.36
N VAL A 217 11.10 -16.68 -2.40
CA VAL A 217 10.21 -16.09 -3.42
C VAL A 217 10.26 -14.57 -3.41
N VAL A 218 10.46 -13.94 -2.25
CA VAL A 218 10.54 -12.48 -2.13
C VAL A 218 11.83 -11.97 -2.76
N THR A 219 12.96 -12.67 -2.61
CA THR A 219 14.22 -12.31 -3.28
C THR A 219 14.07 -12.28 -4.80
N TYR A 220 13.47 -13.33 -5.39
CA TYR A 220 13.27 -13.39 -6.83
C TYR A 220 12.22 -12.40 -7.33
N ASN A 221 11.15 -12.16 -6.57
CA ASN A 221 10.15 -11.14 -6.87
C ASN A 221 10.79 -9.74 -6.96
N SER A 222 11.66 -9.39 -6.01
CA SER A 222 12.40 -8.12 -6.06
C SER A 222 13.28 -7.99 -7.31
N LEU A 223 13.97 -9.06 -7.71
CA LEU A 223 14.79 -9.08 -8.93
C LEU A 223 13.95 -8.94 -10.20
N MET A 224 12.78 -9.60 -10.27
CA MET A 224 11.86 -9.48 -11.40
C MET A 224 11.36 -8.04 -11.57
N ASP A 225 10.93 -7.41 -10.47
CA ASP A 225 10.47 -6.01 -10.49
C ASP A 225 11.62 -5.05 -10.85
N GLY A 226 12.82 -5.27 -10.29
CA GLY A 226 14.02 -4.49 -10.66
C GLY A 226 14.36 -4.57 -12.15
N TYR A 227 14.37 -5.78 -12.73
CA TYR A 227 14.60 -5.96 -14.17
C TYR A 227 13.52 -5.28 -15.02
N PHE A 228 12.30 -5.23 -14.53
CA PHE A 228 11.22 -4.52 -15.19
C PHE A 228 11.41 -3.00 -15.17
N LEU A 229 11.84 -2.42 -14.04
CA LEU A 229 12.07 -0.98 -13.90
C LEU A 229 13.12 -0.45 -14.89
N VAL A 230 14.17 -1.23 -15.15
CA VAL A 230 15.21 -0.90 -16.16
C VAL A 230 14.82 -1.28 -17.60
N LYS A 231 13.57 -1.69 -17.84
CA LYS A 231 13.02 -2.13 -19.14
C LYS A 231 13.67 -3.39 -19.73
N GLU A 232 14.32 -4.22 -18.93
CA GLU A 232 14.94 -5.48 -19.36
C GLU A 232 13.98 -6.69 -19.19
N VAL A 233 12.85 -6.63 -19.89
CA VAL A 233 11.71 -7.58 -19.78
C VAL A 233 12.13 -9.05 -19.90
N ASN A 234 12.99 -9.38 -20.87
CA ASN A 234 13.46 -10.75 -21.10
C ASN A 234 14.23 -11.32 -19.90
N LYS A 235 14.96 -10.47 -19.17
CA LYS A 235 15.68 -10.91 -17.97
C LYS A 235 14.71 -11.12 -16.80
N ALA A 236 13.67 -10.32 -16.67
CA ALA A 236 12.60 -10.56 -15.70
C ALA A 236 11.92 -11.92 -15.94
N ILE A 237 11.58 -12.24 -17.20
CA ILE A 237 11.03 -13.55 -17.60
C ILE A 237 12.00 -14.69 -17.23
N ASN A 238 13.29 -14.53 -17.49
CA ASN A 238 14.29 -15.53 -17.12
C ASN A 238 14.36 -15.75 -15.61
N ILE A 239 14.29 -14.68 -14.80
CA ILE A 239 14.23 -14.82 -13.34
C ILE A 239 12.97 -15.60 -12.92
N PHE A 240 11.80 -15.35 -13.54
CA PHE A 240 10.56 -16.09 -13.28
C PHE A 240 10.74 -17.61 -13.43
N TYR A 241 11.31 -18.06 -14.55
CA TYR A 241 11.56 -19.49 -14.74
C TYR A 241 12.75 -20.01 -13.91
N THR A 242 13.70 -19.15 -13.56
CA THR A 242 14.83 -19.51 -12.69
C THR A 242 14.38 -19.84 -11.27
N LEU A 243 13.37 -19.15 -10.72
CA LEU A 243 12.88 -19.48 -9.37
C LEU A 243 12.33 -20.90 -9.29
N ALA A 244 11.52 -21.31 -10.26
CA ALA A 244 10.98 -22.67 -10.35
C ALA A 244 12.10 -23.72 -10.51
N ARG A 245 13.10 -23.45 -11.37
CA ARG A 245 14.26 -24.34 -11.56
C ARG A 245 15.12 -24.49 -10.30
N ARG A 246 15.09 -23.53 -9.39
CA ARG A 246 15.79 -23.57 -8.10
C ARG A 246 14.94 -24.17 -6.97
N GLY A 247 13.79 -24.74 -7.29
CA GLY A 247 12.91 -25.37 -6.31
C GLY A 247 12.12 -24.38 -5.46
N VAL A 248 12.09 -23.09 -5.84
CA VAL A 248 11.27 -22.08 -5.19
C VAL A 248 9.97 -21.95 -5.98
N ALA A 249 8.84 -22.31 -5.37
CA ALA A 249 7.54 -22.24 -6.03
C ALA A 249 7.10 -20.76 -6.21
N PRO A 250 6.74 -20.33 -7.44
CA PRO A 250 6.14 -19.02 -7.63
C PRO A 250 4.81 -18.91 -6.87
N ASN A 251 4.56 -17.75 -6.25
CA ASN A 251 3.30 -17.46 -5.57
C ASN A 251 2.46 -16.45 -6.36
N VAL A 252 1.26 -16.12 -5.86
CA VAL A 252 0.36 -15.12 -6.49
C VAL A 252 1.09 -13.80 -6.79
N CYS A 253 1.97 -13.34 -5.89
CA CYS A 253 2.76 -12.12 -6.09
C CYS A 253 3.74 -12.26 -7.27
N SER A 254 4.41 -13.41 -7.42
CA SER A 254 5.31 -13.68 -8.56
C SER A 254 4.56 -13.59 -9.90
N TYR A 255 3.36 -14.18 -9.98
CA TYR A 255 2.52 -14.11 -11.17
C TYR A 255 2.01 -12.68 -11.42
N ASN A 256 1.56 -11.96 -10.39
CA ASN A 256 1.10 -10.58 -10.52
C ASN A 256 2.19 -9.66 -11.08
N ILE A 257 3.43 -9.80 -10.59
CA ILE A 257 4.58 -9.08 -11.15
C ILE A 257 4.73 -9.43 -12.62
N MET A 258 4.83 -10.71 -12.97
CA MET A 258 5.09 -11.13 -14.36
C MET A 258 3.96 -10.73 -15.33
N ILE A 259 2.70 -10.87 -14.93
CA ILE A 259 1.54 -10.42 -15.72
C ILE A 259 1.61 -8.90 -15.94
N ASN A 260 1.89 -8.11 -14.89
CA ASN A 260 2.05 -6.65 -15.01
C ASN A 260 3.19 -6.27 -15.97
N VAL A 261 4.34 -6.94 -15.84
CA VAL A 261 5.51 -6.76 -16.71
C VAL A 261 5.13 -7.00 -18.17
N LEU A 262 4.48 -8.12 -18.48
CA LEU A 262 4.08 -8.48 -19.84
C LEU A 262 3.03 -7.51 -20.40
N CYS A 263 2.02 -7.15 -19.61
CA CYS A 263 1.00 -6.19 -19.99
C CYS A 263 1.60 -4.81 -20.34
N LYS A 264 2.49 -4.28 -19.49
CA LYS A 264 3.17 -3.00 -19.75
C LYS A 264 4.15 -3.06 -20.93
N SER A 265 4.66 -4.26 -21.24
CA SER A 265 5.53 -4.51 -22.39
C SER A 265 4.75 -4.82 -23.68
N ARG A 266 3.42 -4.66 -23.68
CA ARG A 266 2.50 -4.96 -24.80
C ARG A 266 2.50 -6.43 -25.24
N MET A 267 2.92 -7.34 -24.37
CA MET A 267 2.98 -8.79 -24.59
C MET A 267 1.76 -9.49 -23.95
N VAL A 268 0.56 -8.98 -24.21
CA VAL A 268 -0.67 -9.37 -23.50
C VAL A 268 -1.05 -10.85 -23.71
N ASP A 269 -0.73 -11.43 -24.87
CA ASP A 269 -0.95 -12.87 -25.12
C ASP A 269 -0.17 -13.76 -24.15
N GLN A 270 1.07 -13.40 -23.84
CA GLN A 270 1.87 -14.13 -22.84
C GLN A 270 1.32 -13.92 -21.43
N ALA A 271 0.80 -12.73 -21.14
CA ALA A 271 0.16 -12.44 -19.85
C ALA A 271 -1.11 -13.30 -19.64
N ILE A 272 -1.93 -13.47 -20.68
CA ILE A 272 -3.09 -14.38 -20.67
C ILE A 272 -2.65 -15.83 -20.42
N ASN A 273 -1.57 -16.28 -21.05
CA ASN A 273 -1.07 -17.64 -20.87
C ASN A 273 -0.60 -17.88 -19.42
N LEU A 274 0.13 -16.93 -18.82
CA LEU A 274 0.52 -17.03 -17.41
C LEU A 274 -0.69 -17.03 -16.47
N PHE A 275 -1.72 -16.24 -16.76
CA PHE A 275 -2.95 -16.26 -15.98
C PHE A 275 -3.63 -17.64 -16.00
N LYS A 276 -3.69 -18.29 -17.18
CA LYS A 276 -4.20 -19.67 -17.30
C LYS A 276 -3.30 -20.70 -16.61
N GLU A 277 -1.98 -20.48 -16.64
CA GLU A 277 -1.00 -21.32 -15.93
C GLU A 277 -1.21 -21.31 -14.40
N MET A 278 -1.65 -20.18 -13.82
CA MET A 278 -1.97 -20.10 -12.38
C MET A 278 -2.98 -21.19 -11.96
N GLY A 279 -4.07 -21.34 -12.73
CA GLY A 279 -5.08 -22.37 -12.47
C GLY A 279 -4.53 -23.79 -12.58
N SER A 280 -3.65 -24.05 -13.56
CA SER A 280 -2.99 -25.35 -13.74
C SER A 280 -2.05 -25.68 -12.59
N ASN A 281 -1.49 -24.66 -11.93
CA ASN A 281 -0.62 -24.79 -10.76
C ASN A 281 -1.35 -24.68 -9.41
N ASN A 282 -2.69 -24.72 -9.41
CA ASN A 282 -3.54 -24.55 -8.21
C ASN A 282 -3.30 -23.24 -7.45
N ILE A 283 -2.90 -22.18 -8.15
CA ILE A 283 -2.72 -20.84 -7.59
C ILE A 283 -3.97 -20.04 -7.90
N ILE A 284 -4.68 -19.61 -6.85
CA ILE A 284 -5.93 -18.86 -6.98
C ILE A 284 -5.60 -17.40 -7.32
N PRO A 285 -6.06 -16.87 -8.47
CA PRO A 285 -5.94 -15.45 -8.80
C PRO A 285 -6.67 -14.57 -7.78
N ASP A 286 -6.01 -13.51 -7.32
CA ASP A 286 -6.59 -12.50 -6.43
C ASP A 286 -7.12 -11.28 -7.21
N LEU A 287 -7.78 -10.36 -6.52
CA LEU A 287 -8.25 -9.09 -7.07
C LEU A 287 -7.16 -8.33 -7.84
N MET A 288 -5.91 -8.34 -7.35
CA MET A 288 -4.78 -7.70 -8.00
C MET A 288 -4.42 -8.37 -9.33
N THR A 289 -4.48 -9.70 -9.40
CA THR A 289 -4.24 -10.50 -10.61
C THR A 289 -5.21 -10.08 -11.72
N TYR A 290 -6.52 -10.11 -11.41
CA TYR A 290 -7.57 -9.73 -12.36
C TYR A 290 -7.45 -8.28 -12.80
N ASN A 291 -7.31 -7.35 -11.85
CA ASN A 291 -7.19 -5.92 -12.17
C ASN A 291 -6.00 -5.62 -13.07
N THR A 292 -4.86 -6.28 -12.83
CA THR A 292 -3.66 -6.11 -13.66
C THR A 292 -3.87 -6.59 -15.10
N LEU A 293 -4.45 -7.79 -15.27
CA LEU A 293 -4.69 -8.35 -16.60
C LEU A 293 -5.79 -7.59 -17.36
N ILE A 294 -6.87 -7.20 -16.68
CA ILE A 294 -7.96 -6.40 -17.23
C ILE A 294 -7.45 -5.04 -17.72
N ASP A 295 -6.63 -4.34 -16.93
CA ASP A 295 -5.99 -3.09 -17.35
C ASP A 295 -5.08 -3.28 -18.56
N GLY A 296 -4.28 -4.36 -18.59
CA GLY A 296 -3.44 -4.72 -19.73
C GLY A 296 -4.24 -4.97 -21.01
N LEU A 297 -5.32 -5.75 -20.93
CA LEU A 297 -6.22 -6.02 -22.05
C LEU A 297 -6.90 -4.73 -22.54
N CYS A 298 -7.41 -3.94 -21.61
CA CYS A 298 -8.00 -2.62 -21.86
C CYS A 298 -7.04 -1.69 -22.62
N LYS A 299 -5.77 -1.60 -22.18
CA LYS A 299 -4.74 -0.78 -22.83
C LYS A 299 -4.36 -1.28 -24.22
N SER A 300 -4.46 -2.59 -24.46
CA SER A 300 -4.26 -3.22 -25.77
C SER A 300 -5.48 -3.17 -26.71
N GLY A 301 -6.61 -2.60 -26.25
CA GLY A 301 -7.85 -2.50 -27.03
C GLY A 301 -8.73 -3.76 -27.03
N ARG A 302 -8.35 -4.81 -26.30
CA ARG A 302 -9.08 -6.09 -26.22
C ARG A 302 -10.21 -6.04 -25.18
N ILE A 303 -11.12 -5.06 -25.32
CA ILE A 303 -12.15 -4.75 -24.32
C ILE A 303 -13.11 -5.93 -24.09
N SER A 304 -13.49 -6.67 -25.13
CA SER A 304 -14.42 -7.81 -25.00
C SER A 304 -13.87 -8.87 -24.04
N TYR A 305 -12.59 -9.24 -24.19
CA TYR A 305 -11.97 -10.22 -23.30
C TYR A 305 -11.74 -9.64 -21.89
N ALA A 306 -11.41 -8.33 -21.79
CA ALA A 306 -11.36 -7.67 -20.48
C ALA A 306 -12.71 -7.77 -19.74
N TRP A 307 -13.84 -7.65 -20.46
CA TRP A 307 -15.17 -7.79 -19.88
C TRP A 307 -15.50 -9.23 -19.48
N GLU A 308 -15.09 -10.23 -20.25
CA GLU A 308 -15.22 -11.65 -19.85
C GLU A 308 -14.51 -11.94 -18.53
N LEU A 309 -13.30 -11.40 -18.33
CA LEU A 309 -12.57 -11.52 -17.06
C LEU A 309 -13.26 -10.81 -15.88
N VAL A 310 -14.00 -9.72 -16.13
CA VAL A 310 -14.81 -9.05 -15.10
C VAL A 310 -15.96 -9.95 -14.63
N LEU A 311 -16.52 -10.77 -15.53
CA LEU A 311 -17.55 -11.74 -15.16
C LEU A 311 -16.91 -12.94 -14.44
N GLU A 312 -15.81 -13.46 -14.96
CA GLU A 312 -15.06 -14.57 -14.36
C GLU A 312 -14.61 -14.27 -12.92
N MET A 313 -14.10 -13.06 -12.64
CA MET A 313 -13.68 -12.71 -11.28
C MET A 313 -14.85 -12.74 -10.29
N GLN A 314 -16.05 -12.31 -10.72
CA GLN A 314 -17.24 -12.32 -9.90
C GLN A 314 -17.68 -13.76 -9.57
N ASP A 315 -17.65 -14.64 -10.57
CA ASP A 315 -17.98 -16.06 -10.41
C ASP A 315 -16.97 -16.80 -9.50
N ASN A 316 -15.70 -16.36 -9.51
CA ASN A 316 -14.64 -16.88 -8.65
C ASN A 316 -14.59 -16.22 -7.25
N GLY A 317 -15.63 -15.48 -6.86
CA GLY A 317 -15.72 -14.88 -5.53
C GLY A 317 -14.78 -13.69 -5.28
N GLN A 318 -14.24 -13.10 -6.34
CA GLN A 318 -13.46 -11.87 -6.32
C GLN A 318 -14.33 -10.72 -6.87
N PRO A 319 -15.08 -9.98 -6.02
CA PRO A 319 -15.99 -8.95 -6.51
C PRO A 319 -15.22 -7.81 -7.21
N PRO A 320 -15.63 -7.38 -8.42
CA PRO A 320 -15.05 -6.23 -9.10
C PRO A 320 -15.09 -4.96 -8.25
N ASP A 321 -13.98 -4.24 -8.21
CA ASP A 321 -13.87 -2.99 -7.48
C ASP A 321 -13.87 -1.77 -8.43
N ILE A 322 -13.75 -0.58 -7.85
CA ILE A 322 -13.74 0.64 -8.65
C ILE A 322 -12.55 0.72 -9.61
N PHE A 323 -11.41 0.07 -9.29
CA PHE A 323 -10.24 0.03 -10.17
C PHE A 323 -10.50 -0.87 -11.39
N THR A 324 -11.19 -2.00 -11.20
CA THR A 324 -11.62 -2.86 -12.29
C THR A 324 -12.45 -2.06 -13.32
N TYR A 325 -13.49 -1.38 -12.84
CA TYR A 325 -14.38 -0.62 -13.72
C TYR A 325 -13.71 0.61 -14.33
N ASN A 326 -12.86 1.33 -13.59
CA ASN A 326 -12.11 2.46 -14.13
C ASN A 326 -11.27 2.08 -15.34
N SER A 327 -10.63 0.90 -15.31
CA SER A 327 -9.83 0.39 -16.43
C SER A 327 -10.68 0.17 -17.69
N VAL A 328 -11.85 -0.44 -17.54
CA VAL A 328 -12.81 -0.69 -18.64
C VAL A 328 -13.41 0.62 -19.16
N ILE A 329 -13.85 1.52 -18.27
CA ILE A 329 -14.41 2.83 -18.64
C ILE A 329 -13.39 3.63 -19.45
N HIS A 330 -12.14 3.69 -18.98
CA HIS A 330 -11.07 4.39 -19.69
C HIS A 330 -10.81 3.79 -21.08
N ALA A 331 -10.82 2.45 -21.21
CA ALA A 331 -10.68 1.79 -22.50
C ALA A 331 -11.85 2.06 -23.45
N LEU A 332 -13.09 2.08 -22.94
CA LEU A 332 -14.27 2.42 -23.74
C LEU A 332 -14.16 3.83 -24.32
N PHE A 333 -13.75 4.83 -23.52
CA PHE A 333 -13.51 6.17 -24.02
C PHE A 333 -12.40 6.23 -25.08
N LYS A 334 -11.27 5.56 -24.83
CA LYS A 334 -10.14 5.52 -25.77
C LYS A 334 -10.50 4.87 -27.12
N ASN A 335 -11.48 3.97 -27.14
CA ASN A 335 -11.99 3.31 -28.34
C ASN A 335 -13.29 3.96 -28.86
N HIS A 336 -13.57 5.20 -28.47
CA HIS A 336 -14.73 5.99 -28.92
C HIS A 336 -16.11 5.37 -28.61
N HIS A 337 -16.18 4.45 -27.64
CA HIS A 337 -17.44 3.88 -27.14
C HIS A 337 -18.03 4.71 -25.99
N VAL A 338 -18.25 6.01 -26.25
CA VAL A 338 -18.66 7.02 -25.26
C VAL A 338 -19.94 6.61 -24.52
N ASP A 339 -20.99 6.21 -25.24
CA ASP A 339 -22.29 5.87 -24.65
C ASP A 339 -22.20 4.65 -23.71
N LYS A 340 -21.41 3.64 -24.08
CA LYS A 340 -21.16 2.46 -23.25
C LYS A 340 -20.42 2.83 -21.97
N ALA A 341 -19.47 3.77 -22.04
CA ALA A 341 -18.72 4.24 -20.88
C ALA A 341 -19.64 4.97 -19.88
N ILE A 342 -20.51 5.87 -20.36
CA ILE A 342 -21.49 6.59 -19.54
C ILE A 342 -22.47 5.61 -18.89
N ALA A 343 -23.00 4.65 -19.67
CA ALA A 343 -23.91 3.62 -19.17
C ALA A 343 -23.25 2.77 -18.07
N LEU A 344 -21.97 2.44 -18.22
CA LEU A 344 -21.22 1.69 -17.21
C LEU A 344 -21.04 2.49 -15.91
N VAL A 345 -20.72 3.79 -15.98
CA VAL A 345 -20.65 4.66 -14.78
C VAL A 345 -21.99 4.72 -14.04
N LYS A 346 -23.11 4.74 -14.77
CA LYS A 346 -24.44 4.68 -14.15
C LYS A 346 -24.68 3.33 -13.48
N LYS A 347 -24.38 2.23 -14.18
CA LYS A 347 -24.53 0.86 -13.66
C LYS A 347 -23.74 0.63 -12.37
N ILE A 348 -22.49 1.09 -12.27
CA ILE A 348 -21.70 0.89 -11.04
C ILE A 348 -22.27 1.68 -9.85
N LYS A 349 -22.85 2.87 -10.08
CA LYS A 349 -23.57 3.63 -9.05
C LYS A 349 -24.82 2.89 -8.57
N ASP A 350 -25.59 2.34 -9.51
CA ASP A 350 -26.81 1.58 -9.21
C ASP A 350 -26.50 0.28 -8.43
N GLN A 351 -25.31 -0.28 -8.61
CA GLN A 351 -24.80 -1.43 -7.85
C GLN A 351 -24.23 -1.05 -6.46
N GLY A 352 -24.27 0.23 -6.08
CA GLY A 352 -23.77 0.73 -4.80
C GLY A 352 -22.24 0.94 -4.74
N ILE A 353 -21.53 0.73 -5.85
CA ILE A 353 -20.08 1.00 -5.94
C ILE A 353 -19.88 2.51 -6.10
N GLN A 354 -19.24 3.14 -5.11
CA GLN A 354 -19.05 4.59 -5.10
C GLN A 354 -17.92 5.00 -6.05
N PRO A 355 -18.21 5.80 -7.11
CA PRO A 355 -17.17 6.33 -7.97
C PRO A 355 -16.26 7.29 -7.20
N ASN A 356 -14.95 7.14 -7.40
CA ASN A 356 -13.96 8.01 -6.78
C ASN A 356 -13.53 9.12 -7.74
N MET A 357 -12.64 10.00 -7.26
CA MET A 357 -12.14 11.12 -8.07
C MET A 357 -11.43 10.67 -9.36
N CYS A 358 -10.80 9.50 -9.37
CA CYS A 358 -10.18 8.94 -10.57
C CYS A 358 -11.25 8.59 -11.63
N THR A 359 -12.36 7.97 -11.22
CA THR A 359 -13.49 7.66 -12.11
C THR A 359 -14.04 8.91 -12.78
N TYR A 360 -14.27 9.97 -11.99
CA TYR A 360 -14.79 11.23 -12.52
C TYR A 360 -13.81 11.93 -13.46
N ARG A 361 -12.50 11.83 -13.22
CA ARG A 361 -11.49 12.38 -14.13
C ARG A 361 -11.41 11.62 -15.45
N ILE A 362 -11.52 10.28 -15.41
CA ILE A 362 -11.63 9.46 -16.62
C ILE A 362 -12.89 9.85 -17.40
N LEU A 363 -14.01 10.02 -16.71
CA LEU A 363 -15.28 10.43 -17.31
C LEU A 363 -15.18 11.82 -17.97
N LEU A 364 -14.67 12.83 -17.25
CA LEU A 364 -14.50 14.18 -17.79
C LEU A 364 -13.56 14.21 -19.00
N ASP A 365 -12.38 13.58 -18.89
CA ASP A 365 -11.42 13.55 -19.99
C ASP A 365 -11.99 12.81 -21.21
N GLY A 366 -12.67 11.69 -20.97
CA GLY A 366 -13.35 10.91 -22.00
C GLY A 366 -14.48 11.66 -22.70
N LEU A 367 -15.32 12.38 -21.96
CA LEU A 367 -16.41 13.21 -22.51
C LEU A 367 -15.87 14.38 -23.33
N CYS A 368 -14.87 15.11 -22.80
CA CYS A 368 -14.20 16.19 -23.51
C CYS A 368 -13.56 15.70 -24.82
N LYS A 369 -12.83 14.59 -24.78
CA LYS A 369 -12.21 13.99 -25.99
C LYS A 369 -13.23 13.40 -26.96
N GLY A 370 -14.38 12.99 -26.46
CA GLY A 370 -15.51 12.47 -27.25
C GLY A 370 -16.44 13.54 -27.81
N GLY A 371 -16.13 14.83 -27.64
CA GLY A 371 -16.95 15.95 -28.14
C GLY A 371 -18.25 16.19 -27.35
N GLN A 372 -18.44 15.51 -26.21
CA GLN A 372 -19.61 15.69 -25.35
C GLN A 372 -19.34 16.71 -24.23
N LEU A 373 -18.90 17.92 -24.63
CA LEU A 373 -18.49 18.96 -23.68
C LEU A 373 -19.64 19.40 -22.74
N THR A 374 -20.89 19.39 -23.22
CA THR A 374 -22.07 19.71 -22.39
C THR A 374 -22.19 18.75 -21.21
N ASN A 375 -22.14 17.45 -21.46
CA ASN A 375 -22.15 16.42 -20.43
C ASN A 375 -20.95 16.55 -19.48
N ALA A 376 -19.77 16.91 -20.01
CA ALA A 376 -18.59 17.16 -19.18
C ALA A 376 -18.78 18.35 -18.23
N LYS A 377 -19.38 19.46 -18.71
CA LYS A 377 -19.72 20.63 -17.87
C LYS A 377 -20.71 20.27 -16.76
N ASP A 378 -21.72 19.45 -17.06
CA ASP A 378 -22.70 19.02 -16.06
C ASP A 378 -22.06 18.17 -14.95
N VAL A 379 -21.22 17.20 -15.33
CA VAL A 379 -20.45 16.39 -14.37
C VAL A 379 -19.53 17.27 -13.53
N PHE A 380 -18.82 18.22 -14.15
CA PHE A 380 -17.92 19.12 -13.44
C PHE A 380 -18.67 20.02 -12.44
N LYS A 381 -19.85 20.51 -12.82
CA LYS A 381 -20.72 21.30 -11.94
C LYS A 381 -21.23 20.47 -10.76
N ASP A 382 -21.63 19.22 -10.98
CA ASP A 382 -22.04 18.29 -9.92
C ASP A 382 -20.90 18.02 -8.92
N LEU A 383 -19.65 17.93 -9.39
CA LEU A 383 -18.50 17.77 -8.50
C LEU A 383 -18.22 19.01 -7.65
N LEU A 384 -18.42 20.21 -8.21
CA LEU A 384 -18.29 21.48 -7.49
C LEU A 384 -19.36 21.61 -6.40
N THR A 385 -20.62 21.24 -6.67
CA THR A 385 -21.72 21.39 -5.72
C THR A 385 -21.67 20.38 -4.57
N LYS A 386 -21.08 19.21 -4.79
CA LYS A 386 -20.92 18.16 -3.77
C LYS A 386 -19.79 18.42 -2.76
N GLY A 387 -19.11 19.57 -2.84
CA GLY A 387 -18.06 19.95 -1.90
C GLY A 387 -16.78 19.13 -2.03
N ASN A 388 -16.58 18.43 -3.16
CA ASN A 388 -15.33 17.73 -3.42
C ASN A 388 -14.23 18.77 -3.68
N SER A 389 -13.11 18.72 -2.95
CA SER A 389 -11.95 19.54 -3.29
C SER A 389 -11.40 19.07 -4.64
N LEU A 390 -11.72 19.84 -5.68
CA LEU A 390 -11.23 19.56 -7.01
C LEU A 390 -9.73 19.87 -7.04
N GLY A 391 -8.91 18.86 -7.29
CA GLY A 391 -7.50 19.08 -7.55
C GLY A 391 -7.25 19.71 -8.92
N ILE A 392 -6.08 20.33 -9.09
CA ILE A 392 -5.57 20.95 -10.33
C ILE A 392 -5.84 20.12 -11.58
N GLN A 393 -5.60 18.81 -11.51
CA GLN A 393 -5.75 17.92 -12.66
C GLN A 393 -7.19 17.87 -13.22
N THR A 394 -8.21 18.18 -12.41
CA THR A 394 -9.61 18.22 -12.85
C THR A 394 -9.93 19.49 -13.62
N TYR A 395 -9.38 20.63 -13.17
CA TYR A 395 -9.46 21.89 -13.90
C TYR A 395 -8.72 21.78 -15.24
N ASN A 396 -7.51 21.23 -15.25
CA ASN A 396 -6.74 21.03 -16.48
C ASN A 396 -7.49 20.17 -17.51
N ILE A 397 -8.23 19.14 -17.08
CA ILE A 397 -9.07 18.33 -17.98
C ILE A 397 -10.17 19.19 -18.63
N MET A 398 -10.89 20.00 -17.84
CA MET A 398 -11.95 20.86 -18.37
C MET A 398 -11.40 21.99 -19.24
N ILE A 399 -10.31 22.62 -18.85
CA ILE A 399 -9.60 23.64 -19.64
C ILE A 399 -9.21 23.05 -21.00
N ASN A 400 -8.57 21.88 -21.03
CA ASN A 400 -8.24 21.18 -22.27
C ASN A 400 -9.48 20.89 -23.13
N GLY A 401 -10.59 20.47 -22.52
CA GLY A 401 -11.86 20.27 -23.21
C GLY A 401 -12.41 21.55 -23.85
N LEU A 402 -12.44 22.66 -23.10
CA LEU A 402 -12.87 23.97 -23.59
C LEU A 402 -11.97 24.50 -24.71
N CYS A 403 -10.65 24.34 -24.56
CA CYS A 403 -9.65 24.69 -25.56
C CYS A 403 -9.86 23.96 -26.90
N ARG A 404 -10.21 22.67 -26.86
CA ARG A 404 -10.47 21.85 -28.07
C ARG A 404 -11.68 22.35 -28.85
N GLU A 405 -12.72 22.79 -28.15
CA GLU A 405 -13.94 23.37 -28.75
C GLU A 405 -13.77 24.86 -29.10
N GLY A 406 -12.64 25.49 -28.75
CA GLY A 406 -12.33 26.89 -29.04
C GLY A 406 -13.09 27.90 -28.15
N LEU A 407 -13.58 27.49 -26.98
CA LEU A 407 -14.36 28.34 -26.08
C LEU A 407 -13.45 29.10 -25.09
N PHE A 408 -12.65 30.03 -25.60
CA PHE A 408 -11.60 30.70 -24.80
C PHE A 408 -12.13 31.61 -23.69
N ASP A 409 -13.29 32.25 -23.86
CA ASP A 409 -13.89 33.07 -22.79
C ASP A 409 -14.23 32.22 -21.55
N GLU A 410 -14.66 30.98 -21.77
CA GLU A 410 -14.91 30.02 -20.69
C GLU A 410 -13.61 29.48 -20.09
N VAL A 411 -12.54 29.36 -20.90
CA VAL A 411 -11.20 29.00 -20.40
C VAL A 411 -10.70 30.08 -19.45
N GLU A 412 -10.77 31.35 -19.80
CA GLU A 412 -10.35 32.47 -18.95
C GLU A 412 -11.15 32.49 -17.64
N THR A 413 -12.48 32.32 -17.74
CA THR A 413 -13.35 32.25 -16.57
C THR A 413 -12.97 31.08 -15.64
N LEU A 414 -12.72 29.90 -16.21
CA LEU A 414 -12.37 28.71 -15.43
C LEU A 414 -10.96 28.81 -14.82
N PHE A 415 -10.02 29.42 -15.54
CA PHE A 415 -8.66 29.69 -15.08
C PHE A 415 -8.68 30.64 -13.88
N SER A 416 -9.38 31.77 -13.98
CA SER A 416 -9.53 32.69 -12.84
C SER A 416 -10.22 32.01 -11.65
N LYS A 417 -11.25 31.20 -11.89
CA LYS A 417 -11.94 30.46 -10.82
C LYS A 417 -11.04 29.45 -10.12
N MET A 418 -10.12 28.81 -10.84
CA MET A 418 -9.12 27.91 -10.28
C MET A 418 -8.24 28.65 -9.26
N GLU A 419 -7.75 29.84 -9.62
CA GLU A 419 -6.92 30.67 -8.72
C GLU A 419 -7.70 31.19 -7.51
N HIS A 420 -8.95 31.64 -7.70
CA HIS A 420 -9.82 32.10 -6.61
C HIS A 420 -10.12 30.99 -5.59
N ASN A 421 -10.14 29.73 -6.05
CA ASN A 421 -10.32 28.57 -5.18
C ASN A 421 -9.01 28.11 -4.50
N GLY A 422 -7.92 28.88 -4.61
CA GLY A 422 -6.64 28.59 -3.99
C GLY A 422 -5.85 27.47 -4.67
N ILE A 423 -6.18 27.13 -5.92
CA ILE A 423 -5.47 26.13 -6.70
C ILE A 423 -4.52 26.86 -7.64
N THR A 424 -3.21 26.71 -7.42
CA THR A 424 -2.17 27.34 -8.24
C THR A 424 -2.02 26.60 -9.57
N PRO A 425 -2.18 27.28 -10.73
CA PRO A 425 -1.89 26.71 -12.05
C PRO A 425 -0.47 26.14 -12.16
N ASP A 426 -0.35 24.99 -12.82
CA ASP A 426 0.92 24.31 -13.06
C ASP A 426 1.38 24.48 -14.51
N ALA A 427 2.57 23.97 -14.84
CA ALA A 427 3.11 24.02 -16.19
C ALA A 427 2.12 23.42 -17.22
N ILE A 428 1.43 22.34 -16.87
CA ILE A 428 0.45 21.67 -17.73
C ILE A 428 -0.74 22.60 -18.03
N THR A 429 -1.23 23.35 -17.04
CA THR A 429 -2.30 24.35 -17.25
C THR A 429 -1.90 25.36 -18.32
N TYR A 430 -0.73 25.99 -18.18
CA TYR A 430 -0.24 27.00 -19.12
C TYR A 430 0.04 26.40 -20.50
N GLU A 431 0.77 25.28 -20.58
CA GLU A 431 1.08 24.59 -21.84
C GLU A 431 -0.20 24.25 -22.64
N THR A 432 -1.24 23.79 -21.95
CA THR A 432 -2.53 23.45 -22.57
C THR A 432 -3.20 24.67 -23.20
N ILE A 433 -3.28 25.79 -22.46
CA ILE A 433 -3.95 27.01 -22.93
C ILE A 433 -3.12 27.68 -24.03
N ILE A 434 -1.81 27.84 -23.81
CA ILE A 434 -0.87 28.46 -24.76
C ILE A 434 -0.86 27.68 -26.08
N GLY A 435 -0.77 26.35 -26.01
CA GLY A 435 -0.82 25.50 -27.20
C GLY A 435 -2.11 25.71 -27.99
N ALA A 436 -3.27 25.73 -27.31
CA ALA A 436 -4.56 25.94 -27.95
C ALA A 436 -4.69 27.34 -28.59
N LEU A 437 -4.19 28.38 -27.93
CA LEU A 437 -4.19 29.75 -28.45
C LEU A 437 -3.31 29.88 -29.71
N PHE A 438 -2.12 29.25 -29.72
CA PHE A 438 -1.26 29.21 -30.91
C PHE A 438 -1.93 28.50 -32.09
N TYR A 439 -2.61 27.36 -31.86
CA TYR A 439 -3.37 26.67 -32.91
C TYR A 439 -4.49 27.52 -33.53
N LYS A 440 -4.95 28.56 -32.82
CA LYS A 440 -6.01 29.48 -33.26
C LYS A 440 -5.48 30.86 -33.68
N ASN A 441 -4.16 31.03 -33.78
CA ASN A 441 -3.47 32.28 -34.11
C ASN A 441 -3.72 33.45 -33.12
N GLU A 442 -4.12 33.15 -31.87
CA GLU A 442 -4.25 34.16 -30.80
C GLU A 442 -2.88 34.43 -30.13
N ASN A 443 -1.89 34.82 -30.94
CA ASN A 443 -0.48 34.87 -30.55
C ASN A 443 -0.19 35.85 -29.39
N GLU A 444 -0.88 36.99 -29.34
CA GLU A 444 -0.67 37.99 -28.28
C GLU A 444 -1.07 37.46 -26.90
N LYS A 445 -2.21 36.74 -26.81
CA LYS A 445 -2.65 36.12 -25.56
C LYS A 445 -1.74 34.96 -25.14
N ALA A 446 -1.31 34.15 -26.12
CA ALA A 446 -0.36 33.07 -25.90
C ALA A 446 0.97 33.59 -25.33
N GLU A 447 1.50 34.69 -25.90
CA GLU A 447 2.74 35.31 -25.41
C GLU A 447 2.59 35.87 -24.00
N LYS A 448 1.45 36.50 -23.68
CA LYS A 448 1.17 37.01 -22.34
C LYS A 448 1.19 35.88 -21.29
N LEU A 449 0.51 34.77 -21.58
CA LEU A 449 0.49 33.60 -20.68
C LEU A 449 1.86 32.92 -20.57
N LEU A 450 2.65 32.91 -21.64
CA LEU A 450 4.03 32.40 -21.61
C LEU A 450 4.92 33.25 -20.69
N ARG A 451 4.81 34.58 -20.76
CA ARG A 451 5.53 35.49 -19.86
C ARG A 451 5.13 35.25 -18.40
N GLU A 452 3.85 35.02 -18.13
CA GLU A 452 3.35 34.70 -16.79
C GLU A 452 3.86 33.34 -16.28
N MET A 453 3.92 32.32 -17.15
CA MET A 453 4.50 31.01 -16.81
C MET A 453 5.97 31.13 -16.40
N ILE A 454 6.74 31.98 -17.09
CA ILE A 454 8.15 32.27 -16.77
C ILE A 454 8.28 33.02 -15.44
N THR A 455 7.46 34.06 -15.19
CA THR A 455 7.55 34.82 -13.93
C THR A 455 7.18 33.98 -12.71
N ARG A 456 6.34 32.96 -12.87
CA ARG A 456 6.00 31.99 -11.82
C ARG A 456 7.07 30.89 -11.63
N GLY A 457 8.14 30.89 -12.42
CA GLY A 457 9.21 29.88 -12.33
C GLY A 457 8.78 28.48 -12.78
N LEU A 458 7.69 28.37 -13.56
CA LEU A 458 7.17 27.09 -14.05
C LEU A 458 7.88 26.60 -15.32
N LEU A 459 8.72 27.46 -15.92
CA LEU A 459 9.55 27.16 -17.08
C LEU A 459 11.00 27.54 -16.74
N GLU A 460 11.90 26.56 -16.66
CA GLU A 460 13.33 26.83 -16.57
C GLU A 460 13.86 27.24 -17.94
N VAL A 461 14.02 28.54 -18.16
CA VAL A 461 14.74 29.06 -19.33
C VAL A 461 16.23 28.94 -19.03
N GLN A 462 16.88 27.90 -19.53
CA GLN A 462 18.34 27.93 -19.67
C GLN A 462 18.65 28.99 -20.74
N LEU A 463 19.17 30.15 -20.30
CA LEU A 463 19.67 31.22 -21.16
C LEU A 463 20.94 30.79 -21.90
#